data_AF-A0A034WN36-F1
#
_entry.id   AF-A0A034WN36-F1
#
_cell.length_a   1.000
_cell.length_b   1.000
_cell.length_c   1.000
_cell.angle_alpha   90.00
_cell.angle_beta   90.00
_cell.angle_gamma   90.00
#
_symmetry.space_group_name_H-M   'P 1'
#
loop_
_entity.id
_entity.type
_entity.pdbx_description
1 polymer ?
#
loop_
_entity_poly.entity_id
_entity_poly.type
_entity_poly.pdbx_seq_one_letter_code
_entity_poly.pdbx_strand_id
1 'polypeptide(L)'
;FKVAVVNDERHAKLNEIKQWLQHNIPEDICVSWKETSEDRIKELAKFGIQDIFKEWPRYFDSNGYQLIDIDFDTMFPGKSDLMFNKIESVEEAITKELFPSLIKDKLNLTYYDAMLGAPDANCRHYYLINLLHAVITPPRVNKNIKPSITDAQMDMMVHLIDINNFQQKLDELNESAHNEGLTLQPRVFVVGESPQNLKEFYVCVDNIKYKVGSLIRAIDLVVKMSFVFNIEYSVKSKYVWVFLQRYIYDISSKEKFPKIENILNKLNNVQ
;
A
#
# COMPACT_ATOMS: atom_id res chain seq x y z
N PHE A 1 -16.54 34.74 20.64
CA PHE A 1 -16.07 35.82 19.74
C PHE A 1 -14.61 35.62 19.31
N LYS A 2 -13.58 35.71 20.17
CA LYS A 2 -12.17 35.51 19.76
C LYS A 2 -11.88 34.17 19.07
N VAL A 3 -12.42 33.06 19.58
CA VAL A 3 -12.23 31.72 18.98
C VAL A 3 -12.88 31.60 17.59
N ALA A 4 -14.02 32.27 17.37
CA ALA A 4 -14.71 32.24 16.09
C ALA A 4 -13.93 33.02 15.01
N VAL A 5 -13.41 34.21 15.36
CA VAL A 5 -12.60 35.03 14.45
C VAL A 5 -11.29 34.34 14.08
N VAL A 6 -10.62 33.70 15.04
CA VAL A 6 -9.38 32.93 14.78
C VAL A 6 -9.63 31.72 13.88
N ASN A 7 -10.79 31.06 14.02
CA ASN A 7 -11.17 29.96 13.14
C ASN A 7 -11.48 30.43 11.71
N ASP A 8 -12.12 31.60 11.56
CA ASP A 8 -12.40 32.18 10.24
C ASP A 8 -11.12 32.61 9.51
N GLU A 9 -10.16 33.22 10.21
CA GLU A 9 -8.85 33.59 9.65
C GLU A 9 -8.02 32.36 9.23
N ARG A 10 -7.99 31.31 10.06
CA ARG A 10 -7.33 30.05 9.72
C ARG A 10 -7.98 29.43 8.48
N HIS A 11 -9.30 29.41 8.40
CA HIS A 11 -10.01 28.84 7.26
C HIS A 11 -9.78 29.62 5.95
N ALA A 12 -9.75 30.95 6.02
CA ALA A 12 -9.43 31.81 4.86
C ALA A 12 -7.99 31.55 4.34
N LYS A 13 -7.00 31.49 5.24
CA LYS A 13 -5.61 31.19 4.88
C LYS A 13 -5.46 29.82 4.24
N LEU A 14 -6.16 28.80 4.75
CA LEU A 14 -6.13 27.45 4.18
C LEU A 14 -6.70 27.43 2.75
N ASN A 15 -7.81 28.11 2.52
CA ASN A 15 -8.41 28.22 1.19
C ASN A 15 -7.47 28.94 0.21
N GLU A 16 -6.75 29.96 0.65
CA GLU A 16 -5.75 30.65 -0.16
C GLU A 16 -4.59 29.71 -0.55
N ILE A 17 -4.01 28.98 0.41
CA ILE A 17 -2.93 28.01 0.13
C ILE A 17 -3.43 26.91 -0.80
N LYS A 18 -4.64 26.39 -0.58
CA LYS A 18 -5.25 25.36 -1.43
C LYS A 18 -5.45 25.85 -2.86
N GLN A 19 -6.06 27.02 -3.06
CA GLN A 19 -6.24 27.62 -4.38
C GLN A 19 -4.90 27.86 -5.07
N TRP A 20 -3.90 28.28 -4.32
CA TRP A 20 -2.56 28.49 -4.85
C TRP A 20 -1.92 27.16 -5.31
N LEU A 21 -1.98 26.11 -4.49
CA LEU A 21 -1.45 24.76 -4.80
C LEU A 21 -2.19 24.08 -5.96
N GLN A 22 -3.42 24.47 -6.25
CA GLN A 22 -4.13 23.97 -7.44
C GLN A 22 -3.45 24.43 -8.74
N HIS A 23 -2.90 25.65 -8.75
CA HIS A 23 -2.38 26.30 -9.95
C HIS A 23 -0.85 26.39 -10.00
N ASN A 24 -0.15 26.11 -8.90
CA ASN A 24 1.28 26.32 -8.76
C ASN A 24 1.97 25.14 -8.06
N ILE A 25 3.27 24.98 -8.31
CA ILE A 25 4.15 24.04 -7.63
C ILE A 25 5.18 24.86 -6.85
N PRO A 26 5.14 24.87 -5.50
CA PRO A 26 6.16 25.55 -4.70
C PRO A 26 7.52 24.85 -4.86
N GLU A 27 8.61 25.62 -4.73
CA GLU A 27 9.95 25.01 -4.56
C GLU A 27 9.99 24.12 -3.31
N ASP A 28 9.39 24.58 -2.20
CA ASP A 28 9.26 23.84 -0.95
C ASP A 28 7.85 23.25 -0.75
N ILE A 29 7.37 22.49 -1.73
CA ILE A 29 5.99 21.95 -1.70
C ILE A 29 5.64 21.22 -0.41
N CYS A 30 6.59 20.46 0.14
CA CYS A 30 6.40 19.69 1.37
C CYS A 30 6.07 20.57 2.58
N VAL A 31 6.61 21.79 2.67
CA VAL A 31 6.35 22.72 3.78
C VAL A 31 4.91 23.20 3.71
N SER A 32 4.50 23.77 2.57
CA SER A 32 3.12 24.24 2.36
C SER A 32 2.11 23.08 2.46
N TRP A 33 2.51 21.88 2.04
CA TRP A 33 1.69 20.68 2.19
C TRP A 33 1.50 20.31 3.65
N LYS A 34 2.57 20.32 4.46
CA LYS A 34 2.48 20.03 5.91
C LYS A 34 1.61 21.06 6.65
N GLU A 35 1.70 22.34 6.30
CA GLU A 35 0.86 23.39 6.92
C GLU A 35 -0.64 23.15 6.71
N THR A 36 -1.01 22.49 5.62
CA THR A 36 -2.40 22.24 5.23
C THR A 36 -2.89 20.83 5.57
N SER A 37 -2.04 19.97 6.15
CA SER A 37 -2.33 18.53 6.27
C SER A 37 -3.54 18.21 7.16
N GLU A 38 -3.63 18.81 8.34
CA GLU A 38 -4.74 18.53 9.27
C GLU A 38 -6.11 18.82 8.64
N ASP A 39 -6.20 19.92 7.90
CA ASP A 39 -7.45 20.39 7.32
C ASP A 39 -7.74 19.67 6.01
N ARG A 40 -6.72 19.43 5.18
CA ARG A 40 -6.83 18.54 4.01
C ARG A 40 -7.32 17.15 4.41
N ILE A 41 -6.75 16.50 5.42
CA ILE A 41 -7.16 15.15 5.84
C ILE A 41 -8.66 15.11 6.22
N LYS A 42 -9.16 16.15 6.91
CA LYS A 42 -10.61 16.27 7.22
C LYS A 42 -11.46 16.43 5.97
N GLU A 43 -10.95 17.08 4.93
CA GLU A 43 -11.61 17.17 3.63
C GLU A 43 -11.58 15.85 2.88
N LEU A 44 -10.41 15.19 2.80
CA LEU A 44 -10.23 13.90 2.11
C LEU A 44 -11.19 12.83 2.66
N ALA A 45 -11.46 12.84 3.97
CA ALA A 45 -12.43 11.94 4.59
C ALA A 45 -13.88 12.09 4.06
N LYS A 46 -14.19 13.20 3.38
CA LYS A 46 -15.51 13.50 2.79
C LYS A 46 -15.57 13.23 1.29
N PHE A 47 -14.43 13.06 0.63
CA PHE A 47 -14.32 12.94 -0.81
C PHE A 47 -14.11 11.49 -1.25
N GLY A 48 -14.67 11.14 -2.41
CA GLY A 48 -14.22 9.98 -3.14
C GLY A 48 -12.86 10.26 -3.80
N ILE A 49 -12.09 9.21 -4.11
CA ILE A 49 -10.75 9.34 -4.71
C ILE A 49 -10.73 10.25 -5.97
N GLN A 50 -11.79 10.20 -6.77
CA GLN A 50 -11.96 11.02 -7.99
C GLN A 50 -12.06 12.52 -7.70
N ASP A 51 -12.59 12.90 -6.54
CA ASP A 51 -12.75 14.31 -6.14
C ASP A 51 -11.52 14.81 -5.38
N ILE A 52 -10.82 13.93 -4.64
CA ILE A 52 -9.54 14.24 -3.99
C ILE A 52 -8.57 14.89 -4.97
N PHE A 53 -8.51 14.35 -6.19
CA PHE A 53 -7.54 14.84 -7.17
C PHE A 53 -7.91 16.16 -7.82
N LYS A 54 -9.19 16.52 -7.87
CA LYS A 54 -9.61 17.86 -8.31
C LYS A 54 -9.25 18.90 -7.26
N GLU A 55 -9.47 18.55 -6.00
CA GLU A 55 -9.24 19.45 -4.87
C GLU A 55 -7.75 19.62 -4.54
N TRP A 56 -6.97 18.54 -4.70
CA TRP A 56 -5.56 18.45 -4.31
C TRP A 56 -4.70 17.83 -5.44
N PRO A 57 -4.57 18.52 -6.59
CA PRO A 57 -3.97 17.96 -7.81
C PRO A 57 -2.48 17.64 -7.68
N ARG A 58 -1.77 18.20 -6.70
CA ARG A 58 -0.34 17.93 -6.48
C ARG A 58 -0.05 16.47 -6.14
N TYR A 59 -1.06 15.69 -5.71
CA TYR A 59 -0.90 14.24 -5.63
C TYR A 59 -0.59 13.60 -7.00
N PHE A 60 -1.01 14.16 -8.13
CA PHE A 60 -0.66 13.61 -9.46
C PHE A 60 0.78 13.87 -9.90
N ASP A 61 1.49 14.76 -9.23
CA ASP A 61 2.88 15.03 -9.57
C ASP A 61 3.72 13.76 -9.40
N SER A 62 4.80 13.61 -10.17
CA SER A 62 5.64 12.41 -10.14
C SER A 62 6.20 12.08 -8.75
N ASN A 63 6.37 13.10 -7.91
CA ASN A 63 6.81 13.01 -6.51
C ASN A 63 5.66 13.15 -5.49
N GLY A 64 4.40 13.09 -5.93
CA GLY A 64 3.22 13.18 -5.07
C GLY A 64 3.17 12.11 -3.98
N TYR A 65 3.91 11.01 -4.13
CA TYR A 65 4.07 10.01 -3.06
C TYR A 65 4.71 10.57 -1.78
N GLN A 66 5.51 11.64 -1.85
CA GLN A 66 6.06 12.32 -0.68
C GLN A 66 4.98 13.08 0.10
N LEU A 67 3.99 13.61 -0.63
CA LEU A 67 2.83 14.29 -0.06
C LEU A 67 1.93 13.28 0.69
N ILE A 68 1.83 12.06 0.17
CA ILE A 68 1.17 10.95 0.86
C ILE A 68 1.91 10.59 2.15
N ASP A 69 3.24 10.58 2.15
CA ASP A 69 4.01 10.34 3.39
C ASP A 69 3.72 11.42 4.45
N ILE A 70 3.67 12.69 4.06
CA ILE A 70 3.35 13.82 4.95
C ILE A 70 1.98 13.68 5.60
N ASP A 71 0.98 13.31 4.79
CA ASP A 71 -0.39 13.18 5.28
C ASP A 71 -0.57 11.92 6.12
N PHE A 72 0.07 10.81 5.74
CA PHE A 72 0.10 9.61 6.56
C PHE A 72 0.76 9.89 7.93
N ASP A 73 1.90 10.58 7.95
CA ASP A 73 2.57 10.96 9.20
C ASP A 73 1.70 11.88 10.07
N THR A 74 0.91 12.76 9.45
CA THR A 74 -0.05 13.60 10.16
C THR A 74 -1.18 12.76 10.76
N MET A 75 -1.69 11.75 10.05
CA MET A 75 -2.71 10.83 10.55
C MET A 75 -2.18 9.89 11.64
N PHE A 76 -0.92 9.47 11.51
CA PHE A 76 -0.29 8.42 12.31
C PHE A 76 1.14 8.81 12.72
N PRO A 77 1.29 9.81 13.63
CA PRO A 77 2.60 10.31 14.02
C PRO A 77 3.54 9.22 14.52
N GLY A 78 4.78 9.22 14.01
CA GLY A 78 5.82 8.26 14.39
C GLY A 78 5.68 6.87 13.76
N LYS A 79 4.74 6.67 12.82
CA LYS A 79 4.53 5.39 12.14
C LYS A 79 5.12 5.32 10.72
N SER A 80 5.63 6.44 10.21
CA SER A 80 6.03 6.64 8.82
C SER A 80 7.14 5.71 8.32
N ASP A 81 8.10 5.37 9.19
CA ASP A 81 9.27 4.54 8.83
C ASP A 81 9.16 3.09 9.30
N LEU A 82 8.02 2.70 9.90
CA LEU A 82 7.89 1.39 10.55
C LEU A 82 8.04 0.22 9.58
N MET A 83 7.67 0.36 8.31
CA MET A 83 7.92 -0.67 7.30
C MET A 83 9.41 -1.00 7.20
N PHE A 84 10.24 0.03 7.02
CA PHE A 84 11.68 -0.15 6.85
C PHE A 84 12.34 -0.67 8.13
N ASN A 85 11.86 -0.23 9.29
CA ASN A 85 12.40 -0.65 10.58
C ASN A 85 12.00 -2.07 10.99
N LYS A 86 10.87 -2.60 10.48
CA LYS A 86 10.31 -3.89 10.93
C LYS A 86 10.31 -4.97 9.87
N ILE A 87 10.52 -4.68 8.59
CA ILE A 87 10.41 -5.70 7.53
C ILE A 87 11.37 -6.88 7.74
N GLU A 88 12.58 -6.63 8.24
CA GLU A 88 13.53 -7.70 8.56
C GLU A 88 13.02 -8.59 9.70
N SER A 89 12.39 -8.02 10.73
CA SER A 89 11.76 -8.81 11.81
C SER A 89 10.58 -9.64 11.31
N VAL A 90 9.82 -9.13 10.33
CA VAL A 90 8.75 -9.89 9.65
C VAL A 90 9.36 -11.06 8.90
N GLU A 91 10.42 -10.81 8.12
CA GLU A 91 11.14 -11.84 7.38
C GLU A 91 11.62 -12.94 8.34
N GLU A 92 12.34 -12.58 9.40
CA GLU A 92 12.88 -13.54 10.37
C GLU A 92 11.79 -14.36 11.05
N ALA A 93 10.77 -13.70 11.61
CA ALA A 93 9.73 -14.38 12.37
C ALA A 93 8.88 -15.31 11.50
N ILE A 94 8.62 -14.92 10.25
CA ILE A 94 7.81 -15.74 9.35
C ILE A 94 8.62 -16.91 8.77
N THR A 95 9.88 -16.67 8.40
CA THR A 95 10.74 -17.70 7.79
C THR A 95 11.16 -18.79 8.78
N LYS A 96 11.42 -18.44 10.04
CA LYS A 96 11.81 -19.42 11.06
C LYS A 96 10.63 -20.23 11.59
N GLU A 97 9.48 -19.58 11.82
CA GLU A 97 8.38 -20.20 12.56
C GLU A 97 7.23 -20.68 11.68
N LEU A 98 6.84 -19.85 10.70
CA LEU A 98 5.60 -20.05 9.97
C LEU A 98 5.81 -20.84 8.69
N PHE A 99 6.81 -20.49 7.88
CA PHE A 99 7.02 -21.16 6.59
C PHE A 99 7.30 -22.66 6.73
N PRO A 100 8.22 -23.14 7.58
CA PRO A 100 8.53 -24.56 7.68
C PRO A 100 7.34 -25.41 8.15
N SER A 101 6.43 -24.81 8.94
CA SER A 101 5.28 -25.50 9.50
C SER A 101 4.03 -25.46 8.60
N LEU A 102 3.85 -24.38 7.84
CA LEU A 102 2.63 -24.11 7.07
C LEU A 102 2.75 -24.30 5.56
N ILE A 103 3.95 -24.15 4.99
CA ILE A 103 4.17 -24.30 3.55
C ILE A 103 4.55 -25.74 3.24
N LYS A 104 3.68 -26.42 2.48
CA LYS A 104 3.85 -27.84 2.15
C LYS A 104 3.74 -28.12 0.65
N ASP A 105 3.22 -27.19 -0.13
CA ASP A 105 3.09 -27.36 -1.57
C ASP A 105 4.40 -27.03 -2.29
N LYS A 106 4.62 -27.73 -3.41
CA LYS A 106 5.86 -27.65 -4.18
C LYS A 106 6.15 -26.24 -4.71
N LEU A 107 5.12 -25.49 -5.11
CA LEU A 107 5.28 -24.15 -5.67
C LEU A 107 5.83 -23.19 -4.62
N ASN A 108 5.18 -23.12 -3.46
CA ASN A 108 5.60 -22.23 -2.38
C ASN A 108 6.91 -22.67 -1.73
N LEU A 109 7.24 -23.98 -1.69
CA LEU A 109 8.57 -24.43 -1.31
C LEU A 109 9.65 -23.93 -2.28
N THR A 110 9.37 -23.95 -3.59
CA THR A 110 10.28 -23.39 -4.60
C THR A 110 10.46 -21.88 -4.41
N TYR A 111 9.40 -21.15 -4.08
CA TYR A 111 9.49 -19.72 -3.77
C TYR A 111 10.30 -19.46 -2.50
N TYR A 112 10.18 -20.32 -1.49
CA TYR A 112 10.96 -20.23 -0.26
C TYR A 112 12.46 -20.45 -0.52
N ASP A 113 12.83 -21.48 -1.27
CA ASP A 113 14.23 -21.71 -1.67
C ASP A 113 14.77 -20.54 -2.50
N ALA A 114 13.96 -20.02 -3.43
CA ALA A 114 14.32 -18.87 -4.26
C ALA A 114 14.50 -17.58 -3.45
N MET A 115 13.74 -17.39 -2.37
CA MET A 115 13.87 -16.28 -1.43
C MET A 115 15.20 -16.37 -0.67
N LEU A 116 15.56 -17.55 -0.16
CA LEU A 116 16.83 -17.77 0.57
C LEU A 116 18.05 -17.53 -0.33
N GLY A 117 17.94 -17.84 -1.62
CA GLY A 117 18.98 -17.61 -2.62
C GLY A 117 18.87 -16.29 -3.39
N ALA A 118 18.00 -15.37 -2.97
CA ALA A 118 17.73 -14.13 -3.72
C ALA A 118 18.98 -13.23 -3.80
N PRO A 119 19.29 -12.64 -4.96
CA PRO A 119 20.53 -11.89 -5.18
C PRO A 119 20.56 -10.53 -4.48
N ASP A 120 19.39 -9.96 -4.19
CA ASP A 120 19.25 -8.67 -3.52
C ASP A 120 17.97 -8.62 -2.66
N ALA A 121 17.84 -7.54 -1.89
CA ALA A 121 16.71 -7.34 -1.00
C ALA A 121 15.36 -7.24 -1.74
N ASN A 122 15.27 -6.62 -2.91
CA ASN A 122 14.01 -6.53 -3.65
C ASN A 122 13.54 -7.90 -4.15
N CYS A 123 14.44 -8.70 -4.69
CA CYS A 123 14.14 -10.08 -5.10
C CYS A 123 13.67 -10.91 -3.89
N ARG A 124 14.37 -10.78 -2.75
CA ARG A 124 13.99 -11.46 -1.50
C ARG A 124 12.61 -11.04 -1.01
N HIS A 125 12.36 -9.73 -0.95
CA HIS A 125 11.07 -9.18 -0.54
C HIS A 125 9.93 -9.58 -1.49
N TYR A 126 10.19 -9.74 -2.79
CA TYR A 126 9.19 -10.21 -3.74
C TYR A 126 8.71 -11.63 -3.39
N TYR A 127 9.64 -12.53 -3.09
CA TYR A 127 9.27 -13.88 -2.65
C TYR A 127 8.63 -13.86 -1.27
N LEU A 128 9.16 -13.10 -0.31
CA LEU A 128 8.60 -12.97 1.04
C LEU A 128 7.12 -12.56 0.99
N ILE A 129 6.79 -11.48 0.29
CA ILE A 129 5.40 -10.98 0.18
C ILE A 129 4.51 -12.00 -0.52
N ASN A 130 4.98 -12.66 -1.59
CA ASN A 130 4.20 -13.71 -2.24
C ASN A 130 3.94 -14.92 -1.31
N LEU A 131 4.92 -15.31 -0.50
CA LEU A 131 4.80 -16.40 0.48
C LEU A 131 3.85 -16.04 1.64
N LEU A 132 3.68 -14.76 1.96
CA LEU A 132 2.63 -14.34 2.91
C LEU A 132 1.25 -14.80 2.46
N HIS A 133 0.95 -14.86 1.16
CA HIS A 133 -0.34 -15.37 0.69
C HIS A 133 -0.50 -16.90 0.88
N ALA A 134 0.60 -17.64 1.00
CA ALA A 134 0.56 -19.07 1.33
C ALA A 134 0.27 -19.30 2.82
N VAL A 135 0.87 -18.49 3.70
CA VAL A 135 0.63 -18.53 5.15
C VAL A 135 -0.75 -17.95 5.49
N ILE A 136 -1.04 -16.77 4.94
CA ILE A 136 -2.24 -15.98 5.14
C ILE A 136 -3.16 -16.15 3.92
N THR A 137 -3.53 -17.40 3.61
CA THR A 137 -4.47 -17.71 2.51
C THR A 137 -5.71 -16.81 2.50
N PRO A 138 -6.15 -16.37 1.31
CA PRO A 138 -7.08 -15.26 1.13
C PRO A 138 -8.48 -15.52 1.70
N PRO A 139 -9.25 -14.44 2.00
CA PRO A 139 -10.63 -14.57 2.45
C PRO A 139 -11.52 -15.16 1.35
N ARG A 140 -12.63 -15.79 1.75
CA ARG A 140 -13.74 -16.00 0.82
C ARG A 140 -14.40 -14.64 0.54
N VAL A 141 -14.56 -14.31 -0.74
CA VAL A 141 -15.28 -13.09 -1.17
C VAL A 141 -16.77 -13.26 -0.88
N ASN A 142 -17.32 -14.43 -1.19
CA ASN A 142 -18.68 -14.83 -0.85
C ASN A 142 -18.76 -16.35 -0.70
N LYS A 143 -19.97 -16.91 -0.53
CA LYS A 143 -20.17 -18.37 -0.35
C LYS A 143 -19.57 -19.20 -1.49
N ASN A 144 -19.58 -18.66 -2.72
CA ASN A 144 -19.20 -19.38 -3.94
C ASN A 144 -17.79 -19.03 -4.43
N ILE A 145 -17.30 -17.83 -4.11
CA ILE A 145 -16.02 -17.32 -4.61
C ILE A 145 -14.98 -17.33 -3.51
N LYS A 146 -13.97 -18.18 -3.69
CA LYS A 146 -12.74 -18.21 -2.89
C LYS A 146 -11.54 -17.96 -3.82
N PRO A 147 -10.90 -16.79 -3.77
CA PRO A 147 -9.67 -16.53 -4.50
C PRO A 147 -8.62 -17.60 -4.17
N SER A 148 -7.84 -17.99 -5.17
CA SER A 148 -6.66 -18.82 -4.98
C SER A 148 -5.53 -18.01 -4.36
N ILE A 149 -4.49 -18.69 -3.87
CA ILE A 149 -3.25 -18.03 -3.42
C ILE A 149 -2.66 -17.20 -4.57
N THR A 150 -2.64 -17.75 -5.78
CA THR A 150 -2.14 -17.08 -6.99
C THR A 150 -2.98 -15.85 -7.35
N ASP A 151 -4.31 -15.91 -7.24
CA ASP A 151 -5.15 -14.74 -7.48
C ASP A 151 -4.82 -13.60 -6.50
N ALA A 152 -4.58 -13.93 -5.24
CA ALA A 152 -4.23 -12.95 -4.21
C ALA A 152 -2.82 -12.37 -4.42
N GLN A 153 -1.87 -13.19 -4.85
CA GLN A 153 -0.51 -12.75 -5.21
C GLN A 153 -0.53 -11.77 -6.38
N MET A 154 -1.23 -12.11 -7.47
CA MET A 154 -1.35 -11.28 -8.67
C MET A 154 -2.15 -10.00 -8.43
N ASP A 155 -3.12 -10.04 -7.53
CA ASP A 155 -3.90 -8.87 -7.11
C ASP A 155 -3.04 -7.86 -6.33
N MET A 156 -2.12 -8.35 -5.50
CA MET A 156 -1.23 -7.51 -4.69
C MET A 156 -0.02 -6.97 -5.49
N MET A 157 0.64 -7.85 -6.25
CA MET A 157 1.85 -7.53 -7.01
C MET A 157 1.79 -8.10 -8.43
N VAL A 158 1.92 -7.21 -9.42
CA VAL A 158 1.93 -7.54 -10.83
C VAL A 158 3.37 -7.54 -11.33
N HIS A 159 3.89 -8.71 -11.68
CA HIS A 159 5.22 -8.81 -12.30
C HIS A 159 5.13 -8.65 -13.81
N LEU A 160 5.96 -7.76 -14.35
CA LEU A 160 6.14 -7.53 -15.78
C LEU A 160 7.59 -7.82 -16.17
N ILE A 161 7.80 -8.49 -17.30
CA ILE A 161 9.14 -8.75 -17.83
C ILE A 161 9.83 -7.43 -18.21
N ASP A 162 9.07 -6.53 -18.84
CA ASP A 162 9.49 -5.18 -19.19
C ASP A 162 8.33 -4.19 -19.07
N ILE A 163 8.61 -2.89 -19.24
CA ILE A 163 7.63 -1.81 -19.09
C ILE A 163 6.71 -1.65 -20.31
N ASN A 164 6.98 -2.30 -21.44
CA ASN A 164 6.29 -2.02 -22.71
C ASN A 164 4.80 -2.36 -22.62
N ASN A 165 4.45 -3.45 -21.93
CA ASN A 165 3.08 -3.90 -21.75
C ASN A 165 2.40 -3.33 -20.50
N PHE A 166 3.02 -2.35 -19.85
CA PHE A 166 2.52 -1.79 -18.60
C PHE A 166 1.11 -1.22 -18.73
N GLN A 167 0.88 -0.37 -19.73
CA GLN A 167 -0.41 0.31 -19.89
C GLN A 167 -1.51 -0.70 -20.22
N GLN A 168 -1.24 -1.61 -21.16
CA GLN A 168 -2.17 -2.70 -21.49
C GLN A 168 -2.53 -3.49 -20.23
N LYS A 169 -1.54 -3.84 -19.41
CA LYS A 169 -1.81 -4.63 -18.20
C LYS A 169 -2.62 -3.86 -17.17
N LEU A 170 -2.35 -2.57 -17.01
CA LEU A 170 -3.12 -1.69 -16.14
C LEU A 170 -4.58 -1.59 -16.59
N ASP A 171 -4.82 -1.40 -17.89
CA ASP A 171 -6.15 -1.30 -18.48
C ASP A 171 -6.95 -2.60 -18.31
N GLU A 172 -6.35 -3.76 -18.59
CA GLU A 172 -6.96 -5.09 -18.35
C GLU A 172 -7.42 -5.25 -16.89
N LEU A 173 -6.57 -4.85 -15.95
CA LEU A 173 -6.85 -5.00 -14.53
C LEU A 173 -7.88 -3.99 -14.04
N ASN A 174 -7.94 -2.79 -14.64
CA ASN A 174 -8.96 -1.78 -14.34
C ASN A 174 -10.33 -2.20 -14.89
N GLU A 175 -10.37 -2.72 -16.11
CA GLU A 175 -11.60 -3.27 -16.70
C GLU A 175 -12.12 -4.47 -15.88
N SER A 176 -11.22 -5.38 -15.46
CA SER A 176 -11.59 -6.48 -14.57
C SER A 176 -12.16 -5.99 -13.23
N ALA A 177 -11.56 -4.98 -12.60
CA ALA A 177 -12.07 -4.41 -11.36
C ALA A 177 -13.44 -3.75 -11.55
N HIS A 178 -13.62 -3.01 -12.65
CA HIS A 178 -14.89 -2.37 -13.00
C HIS A 178 -16.01 -3.41 -13.20
N ASN A 179 -15.70 -4.49 -13.95
CA ASN A 179 -16.64 -5.59 -14.19
C ASN A 179 -17.02 -6.35 -12.91
N GLU A 180 -16.12 -6.39 -11.92
CA GLU A 180 -16.37 -6.97 -10.60
C GLU A 180 -17.08 -5.99 -9.63
N GLY A 181 -17.36 -4.75 -10.05
CA GLY A 181 -17.97 -3.72 -9.21
C GLY A 181 -17.06 -3.26 -8.06
N LEU A 182 -15.76 -3.47 -8.20
CA LEU A 182 -14.77 -3.09 -7.19
C LEU A 182 -14.30 -1.65 -7.42
N THR A 183 -14.05 -0.93 -6.32
CA THR A 183 -13.32 0.34 -6.38
C THR A 183 -11.89 0.10 -6.87
N LEU A 184 -11.32 1.09 -7.57
CA LEU A 184 -9.94 1.00 -8.04
C LEU A 184 -8.99 0.90 -6.83
N GLN A 185 -8.20 -0.17 -6.83
CA GLN A 185 -7.29 -0.50 -5.74
C GLN A 185 -5.87 -0.12 -6.12
N PRO A 186 -5.08 0.41 -5.18
CA PRO A 186 -3.65 0.53 -5.38
C PRO A 186 -3.02 -0.82 -5.70
N ARG A 187 -2.19 -0.86 -6.74
CA ARG A 187 -1.45 -2.05 -7.16
C ARG A 187 0.03 -1.75 -7.23
N VAL A 188 0.83 -2.74 -6.83
CA VAL A 188 2.27 -2.71 -7.02
C VAL A 188 2.62 -3.41 -8.32
N PHE A 189 3.32 -2.70 -9.19
CA PHE A 189 3.93 -3.28 -10.38
C PHE A 189 5.42 -3.43 -10.16
N VAL A 190 5.93 -4.59 -10.52
CA VAL A 190 7.34 -4.96 -10.40
C VAL A 190 7.84 -5.29 -11.79
N VAL A 191 8.87 -4.59 -12.27
CA VAL A 191 9.41 -4.78 -13.62
C VAL A 191 10.78 -5.42 -13.54
N GLY A 192 11.01 -6.48 -14.32
CA GLY A 192 12.28 -7.18 -14.38
C GLY A 192 12.17 -8.50 -15.14
N GLU A 193 13.26 -8.98 -15.72
CA GLU A 193 13.25 -10.17 -16.60
C GLU A 193 12.74 -11.43 -15.90
N SER A 194 12.94 -11.51 -14.59
CA SER A 194 12.44 -12.58 -13.73
C SER A 194 12.33 -12.09 -12.28
N PRO A 195 11.63 -12.82 -11.40
CA PRO A 195 11.64 -12.55 -9.95
C PRO A 195 13.03 -12.52 -9.27
N GLN A 196 14.08 -13.00 -9.95
CA GLN A 196 15.48 -12.92 -9.50
C GLN A 196 16.26 -11.75 -10.13
N ASN A 197 15.63 -10.92 -10.98
CA ASN A 197 16.24 -9.78 -11.63
C ASN A 197 15.23 -8.64 -11.75
N LEU A 198 14.89 -8.05 -10.60
CA LEU A 198 13.94 -6.94 -10.49
C LEU A 198 14.65 -5.60 -10.64
N LYS A 199 14.09 -4.70 -11.46
CA LYS A 199 14.73 -3.44 -11.85
C LYS A 199 13.94 -2.21 -11.44
N GLU A 200 12.62 -2.23 -11.56
CA GLU A 200 11.78 -1.06 -11.31
C GLU A 200 10.51 -1.40 -10.54
N PHE A 201 10.04 -0.44 -9.72
CA PHE A 201 8.89 -0.61 -8.85
C PHE A 201 7.95 0.57 -9.01
N TYR A 202 6.68 0.27 -9.23
CA TYR A 202 5.64 1.27 -9.41
C TYR A 202 4.45 1.00 -8.51
N VAL A 203 3.79 2.07 -8.08
CA VAL A 203 2.48 2.00 -7.41
C VAL A 203 1.48 2.78 -8.26
N CYS A 204 0.36 2.14 -8.57
CA CYS A 204 -0.68 2.75 -9.38
C CYS A 204 -2.04 2.63 -8.72
N VAL A 205 -2.79 3.73 -8.77
CA VAL A 205 -4.20 3.77 -8.37
C VAL A 205 -4.89 4.79 -9.25
N ASP A 206 -5.93 4.38 -9.97
CA ASP A 206 -6.64 5.26 -10.91
C ASP A 206 -5.66 5.91 -11.90
N ASN A 207 -5.59 7.25 -11.93
CA ASN A 207 -4.70 8.00 -12.82
C ASN A 207 -3.30 8.27 -12.23
N ILE A 208 -3.03 7.80 -11.00
CA ILE A 208 -1.73 7.97 -10.35
C ILE A 208 -0.80 6.84 -10.75
N LYS A 209 0.44 7.20 -11.10
CA LYS A 209 1.58 6.28 -11.26
C LYS A 209 2.81 6.87 -10.60
N TYR A 210 3.27 6.25 -9.52
CA TYR A 210 4.53 6.60 -8.87
C TYR A 210 5.59 5.56 -9.18
N LYS A 211 6.81 6.00 -9.52
CA LYS A 211 8.01 5.18 -9.53
C LYS A 211 8.74 5.35 -8.21
N VAL A 212 9.08 4.26 -7.54
CA VAL A 212 9.77 4.28 -6.25
C VAL A 212 11.05 3.45 -6.27
N GLY A 213 11.94 3.70 -5.31
CA GLY A 213 13.30 3.14 -5.30
C GLY A 213 13.43 1.67 -4.89
N SER A 214 12.40 1.07 -4.29
CA SER A 214 12.44 -0.32 -3.84
C SER A 214 11.05 -0.94 -3.78
N LEU A 215 10.98 -2.28 -3.79
CA LEU A 215 9.73 -3.01 -3.63
C LEU A 215 9.04 -2.68 -2.30
N ILE A 216 9.81 -2.64 -1.21
CA ILE A 216 9.25 -2.36 0.11
C ILE A 216 8.73 -0.93 0.21
N ARG A 217 9.35 0.04 -0.47
CA ARG A 217 8.77 1.38 -0.58
C ARG A 217 7.43 1.36 -1.34
N ALA A 218 7.28 0.51 -2.35
CA ALA A 218 6.02 0.38 -3.08
C ALA A 218 4.91 -0.22 -2.17
N ILE A 219 5.22 -1.26 -1.40
CA ILE A 219 4.30 -1.87 -0.43
C ILE A 219 3.91 -0.87 0.67
N ASP A 220 4.89 -0.16 1.24
CA ASP A 220 4.68 0.90 2.23
C ASP A 220 3.73 1.98 1.70
N LEU A 221 3.96 2.44 0.46
CA LEU A 221 3.14 3.46 -0.16
C LEU A 221 1.69 3.01 -0.36
N VAL A 222 1.44 1.75 -0.71
CA VAL A 222 0.07 1.21 -0.80
C VAL A 222 -0.64 1.26 0.56
N VAL A 223 0.03 0.83 1.63
CA VAL A 223 -0.57 0.92 2.98
C VAL A 223 -0.90 2.37 3.32
N LYS A 224 0.05 3.29 3.11
CA LYS A 224 -0.12 4.72 3.43
C LYS A 224 -1.25 5.35 2.62
N MET A 225 -1.28 5.13 1.32
CA MET A 225 -2.29 5.71 0.44
C MET A 225 -3.69 5.15 0.69
N SER A 226 -3.81 3.88 1.12
CA SER A 226 -5.09 3.32 1.55
C SER A 226 -5.69 4.08 2.73
N PHE A 227 -4.86 4.61 3.63
CA PHE A 227 -5.35 5.48 4.70
C PHE A 227 -5.63 6.91 4.24
N VAL A 228 -4.66 7.54 3.56
CA VAL A 228 -4.76 8.95 3.15
C VAL A 228 -5.95 9.17 2.22
N PHE A 229 -6.20 8.25 1.30
CA PHE A 229 -7.31 8.33 0.34
C PHE A 229 -8.55 7.54 0.77
N ASN A 230 -8.55 6.96 1.98
CA ASN A 230 -9.64 6.15 2.50
C ASN A 230 -10.07 5.02 1.53
N ILE A 231 -9.09 4.31 0.97
CA ILE A 231 -9.30 3.20 0.05
C ILE A 231 -9.25 1.88 0.83
N GLU A 232 -10.32 1.09 0.73
CA GLU A 232 -10.35 -0.26 1.30
C GLU A 232 -9.45 -1.19 0.50
N TYR A 233 -8.65 -2.06 1.12
CA TYR A 233 -7.87 -3.05 0.38
C TYR A 233 -8.73 -4.00 -0.46
N SER A 234 -8.18 -4.46 -1.60
CA SER A 234 -8.80 -5.51 -2.42
C SER A 234 -9.17 -6.73 -1.60
N VAL A 235 -10.38 -7.27 -1.79
CA VAL A 235 -10.85 -8.45 -1.07
C VAL A 235 -9.95 -9.67 -1.34
N LYS A 236 -9.34 -9.77 -2.54
CA LYS A 236 -8.50 -10.91 -2.93
C LYS A 236 -7.22 -10.98 -2.06
N SER A 237 -6.56 -9.85 -1.83
CA SER A 237 -5.31 -9.76 -1.03
C SER A 237 -5.52 -9.22 0.41
N LYS A 238 -6.75 -8.90 0.81
CA LYS A 238 -7.10 -8.17 2.06
C LYS A 238 -6.37 -8.66 3.31
N TYR A 239 -6.25 -9.97 3.50
CA TYR A 239 -5.65 -10.49 4.73
C TYR A 239 -4.15 -10.19 4.88
N VAL A 240 -3.39 -10.18 3.78
CA VAL A 240 -1.96 -9.81 3.83
C VAL A 240 -1.83 -8.32 4.11
N TRP A 241 -2.63 -7.48 3.45
CA TRP A 241 -2.63 -6.03 3.74
C TRP A 241 -2.99 -5.70 5.18
N VAL A 242 -4.04 -6.32 5.72
CA VAL A 242 -4.44 -6.11 7.12
C VAL A 242 -3.39 -6.67 8.10
N PHE A 243 -2.71 -7.75 7.75
CA PHE A 243 -1.57 -8.24 8.52
C PHE A 243 -0.44 -7.20 8.56
N LEU A 244 0.00 -6.70 7.40
CA LEU A 244 1.06 -5.68 7.32
C LEU A 244 0.66 -4.42 8.10
N GLN A 245 -0.55 -3.92 7.88
CA GLN A 245 -1.12 -2.80 8.62
C GLN A 245 -1.00 -2.97 10.14
N ARG A 246 -1.42 -4.13 10.66
CA ARG A 246 -1.48 -4.37 12.11
C ARG A 246 -0.12 -4.70 12.71
N TYR A 247 0.66 -5.55 12.06
CA TYR A 247 1.94 -6.01 12.61
C TYR A 247 3.02 -4.92 12.50
N ILE A 248 3.11 -4.25 11.35
CA ILE A 248 4.14 -3.25 11.08
C ILE A 248 3.75 -1.92 11.71
N TYR A 249 2.58 -1.38 11.36
CA TYR A 249 2.20 -0.02 11.75
C TYR A 249 1.41 0.03 13.06
N ASP A 250 1.01 -1.11 13.63
CA ASP A 250 0.15 -1.14 14.83
C ASP A 250 -1.13 -0.31 14.62
N ILE A 251 -1.71 -0.37 13.41
CA ILE A 251 -2.96 0.32 13.11
C ILE A 251 -4.09 -0.71 13.11
N SER A 252 -5.09 -0.53 13.95
CA SER A 252 -6.24 -1.44 14.04
C SER A 252 -7.07 -1.44 12.75
N SER A 253 -7.50 -2.62 12.30
CA SER A 253 -8.51 -2.74 11.25
C SER A 253 -9.92 -2.61 11.83
N LYS A 254 -10.86 -2.03 11.06
CA LYS A 254 -12.28 -1.94 11.45
C LYS A 254 -12.89 -3.33 11.67
N GLU A 255 -12.52 -4.28 10.82
CA GLU A 255 -12.90 -5.68 10.92
C GLU A 255 -11.83 -6.51 11.65
N LYS A 256 -12.26 -7.48 12.46
CA LYS A 256 -11.37 -8.47 13.07
C LYS A 256 -11.41 -9.77 12.28
N PHE A 257 -10.23 -10.27 11.92
CA PHE A 257 -10.10 -11.52 11.18
C PHE A 257 -9.41 -12.56 12.06
N PRO A 258 -10.11 -13.63 12.52
CA PRO A 258 -9.54 -14.63 13.42
C PRO A 258 -8.22 -15.23 12.91
N LYS A 259 -8.11 -15.40 11.59
CA LYS A 259 -6.89 -15.90 10.97
C LYS A 259 -5.70 -14.98 11.15
N ILE A 260 -5.90 -13.67 11.01
CA ILE A 260 -4.85 -12.68 11.23
C ILE A 260 -4.50 -12.65 12.72
N GLU A 261 -5.50 -12.68 13.60
CA GLU A 261 -5.27 -12.72 15.06
C GLU A 261 -4.40 -13.90 15.48
N ASN A 262 -4.70 -15.09 14.95
CA ASN A 262 -3.92 -16.29 15.24
C ASN A 262 -2.47 -16.17 14.79
N ILE A 263 -2.22 -15.52 13.65
CA ILE A 263 -0.87 -15.31 13.14
C ILE A 263 -0.12 -14.29 13.98
N LEU A 264 -0.77 -13.15 14.30
CA LEU A 264 -0.19 -12.13 15.19
C LEU A 264 0.16 -12.72 16.56
N ASN A 265 -0.74 -13.52 17.15
CA ASN A 265 -0.49 -14.19 18.42
C ASN A 265 0.67 -15.19 18.34
N LYS A 266 0.80 -15.93 17.24
CA LYS A 266 1.95 -16.83 17.04
C LYS A 266 3.26 -16.06 16.99
N LEU A 267 3.31 -14.95 16.26
CA LEU A 267 4.52 -14.14 16.13
C LEU A 267 4.90 -13.46 17.46
N ASN A 268 3.92 -13.01 18.24
CA ASN A 268 4.16 -12.38 19.54
C ASN A 268 4.63 -13.38 20.62
N ASN A 269 4.36 -14.67 20.46
CA ASN A 269 4.77 -15.71 21.41
C ASN A 269 6.18 -16.26 21.13
N VAL A 270 6.84 -15.79 20.06
CA VAL A 270 8.19 -16.22 19.64
C VAL A 270 9.25 -15.15 19.98
N GLN A 271 8.83 -13.89 20.17
CA GLN A 271 9.68 -12.80 20.66
C GLN A 271 9.90 -12.91 22.17
#